data_AF-A0A2L0TRV1-F1
#
_entry.id   AF-A0A2L0TRV1-F1
#
_cell.length_a   1.000
_cell.length_b   1.000
_cell.length_c   1.000
_cell.angle_alpha   90.00
_cell.angle_beta   90.00
_cell.angle_gamma   90.00
#
_symmetry.space_group_name_H-M   'P 1'
#
loop_
_entity.id
_entity.type
_entity.pdbx_description
1 polymer ?
#
loop_
_entity_poly.entity_id
_entity_poly.type
_entity_poly.pdbx_seq_one_letter_code
_entity_poly.pdbx_strand_id
1 'polypeptide(L)'
;MSELTTIARPYAKAAFEFAVEHKAVDQWLEMLDFAAQVAENETMHSLVNGSVAAEELAKLFVGVCGEQLNEHGQNLIRVMAENGRLGVLPAVVAEFVALKAELDKEVQADVISAIELTDQQKANIQASLEQRLARKVKLNCSTDASLMAGVLIKAGDLVIDGTVRGKLDRMADALQS
;
A
#
# COMPACT_ATOMS: atom_id res chain seq x y z
N MET A 1 -4.01 16.94 5.61
CA MET A 1 -3.85 15.48 5.43
C MET A 1 -4.86 14.92 4.42
N SER A 2 -6.16 15.22 4.51
CA SER A 2 -7.17 14.68 3.56
C SER A 2 -7.20 15.32 2.15
N GLU A 3 -6.63 16.51 1.97
CA GLU A 3 -6.62 17.19 0.66
C GLU A 3 -5.58 16.57 -0.29
N LEU A 4 -4.43 16.13 0.23
CA LEU A 4 -3.36 15.54 -0.57
C LEU A 4 -3.76 14.16 -1.13
N THR A 5 -4.44 13.34 -0.34
CA THR A 5 -4.96 12.04 -0.77
C THR A 5 -6.09 12.17 -1.80
N THR A 6 -6.95 13.18 -1.66
CA THR A 6 -8.01 13.46 -2.64
C THR A 6 -7.44 13.90 -3.99
N ILE A 7 -6.34 14.66 -3.98
CA ILE A 7 -5.63 15.09 -5.18
C ILE A 7 -4.81 13.95 -5.79
N ALA A 8 -4.21 13.08 -4.98
CA ALA A 8 -3.39 11.95 -5.43
C ALA A 8 -4.21 10.90 -6.21
N ARG A 9 -5.43 10.62 -5.76
CA ARG A 9 -6.29 9.55 -6.28
C ARG A 9 -6.54 9.60 -7.80
N PRO A 10 -6.90 10.73 -8.43
CA PRO A 10 -7.08 10.78 -9.89
C PRO A 10 -5.79 10.51 -10.68
N TYR A 11 -4.63 11.00 -10.21
CA TYR A 11 -3.35 10.71 -10.87
C TYR A 11 -2.94 9.25 -10.69
N ALA A 12 -3.08 8.71 -9.48
CA ALA A 12 -2.83 7.30 -9.20
C ALA A 12 -3.72 6.40 -10.06
N LYS A 13 -5.01 6.74 -10.18
CA LYS A 13 -5.97 5.98 -10.99
C LYS A 13 -5.64 6.04 -12.49
N ALA A 14 -5.31 7.21 -13.02
CA ALA A 14 -4.93 7.35 -14.43
C ALA A 14 -3.63 6.60 -14.76
N ALA A 15 -2.62 6.70 -13.90
CA ALA A 15 -1.39 5.93 -14.03
C ALA A 15 -1.64 4.43 -13.93
N PHE A 16 -2.56 4.02 -13.04
CA PHE A 16 -2.93 2.63 -12.82
C PHE A 16 -3.68 2.03 -14.01
N GLU A 17 -4.71 2.71 -14.52
CA GLU A 17 -5.45 2.28 -15.71
C GLU A 17 -4.50 2.09 -16.91
N PHE A 18 -3.59 3.04 -17.11
CA PHE A 18 -2.55 2.95 -18.13
C PHE A 18 -1.61 1.76 -17.91
N ALA A 19 -1.13 1.57 -16.68
CA ALA A 19 -0.23 0.46 -16.35
C ALA A 19 -0.89 -0.91 -16.53
N VAL A 20 -2.20 -1.01 -16.27
CA VAL A 20 -3.01 -2.22 -16.47
C VAL A 20 -3.21 -2.53 -17.96
N GLU A 21 -3.55 -1.51 -18.76
CA GLU A 21 -3.69 -1.66 -20.22
C GLU A 21 -2.40 -2.18 -20.87
N HIS A 22 -1.25 -1.70 -20.39
CA HIS A 22 0.07 -2.08 -20.88
C HIS A 22 0.69 -3.30 -20.17
N LYS A 23 -0.02 -3.91 -19.20
CA LYS A 23 0.49 -5.02 -18.37
C LYS A 23 1.85 -4.74 -17.71
N ALA A 24 2.11 -3.48 -17.38
CA ALA A 24 3.39 -2.99 -16.86
C ALA A 24 3.26 -2.44 -15.43
N VAL A 25 2.34 -2.99 -14.64
CA VAL A 25 2.01 -2.50 -13.28
C VAL A 25 3.23 -2.53 -12.35
N ASP A 26 4.03 -3.60 -12.37
CA ASP A 26 5.25 -3.70 -11.56
C ASP A 26 6.31 -2.67 -11.96
N GLN A 27 6.55 -2.50 -13.27
CA GLN A 27 7.48 -1.49 -13.77
C GLN A 27 7.04 -0.07 -13.39
N TRP A 28 5.73 0.21 -13.47
CA TRP A 28 5.16 1.48 -13.04
C TRP A 28 5.33 1.74 -11.55
N LEU A 29 5.21 0.70 -10.73
CA LEU A 29 5.42 0.81 -9.30
C LEU A 29 6.89 1.14 -8.97
N GLU A 30 7.85 0.46 -9.60
CA GLU A 30 9.29 0.77 -9.43
C GLU A 30 9.62 2.20 -9.86
N MET A 31 9.07 2.63 -11.00
CA MET A 31 9.23 4.01 -11.51
C MET A 31 8.66 5.05 -10.53
N LEU A 32 7.47 4.80 -10.00
CA LEU A 32 6.80 5.69 -9.05
C LEU A 32 7.52 5.72 -7.70
N ASP A 33 8.00 4.58 -7.21
CA ASP A 33 8.77 4.48 -5.97
C ASP A 33 10.09 5.25 -6.06
N PHE A 34 10.82 5.09 -7.18
CA PHE A 34 12.03 5.88 -7.44
C PHE A 34 11.73 7.38 -7.48
N ALA A 35 10.65 7.78 -8.15
CA ALA A 35 10.22 9.17 -8.19
C ALA A 35 9.83 9.70 -6.79
N ALA A 36 9.21 8.89 -5.94
CA ALA A 36 8.91 9.28 -4.56
C ALA A 36 10.17 9.47 -3.73
N GLN A 37 11.15 8.57 -3.83
CA GLN A 37 12.45 8.71 -3.14
C GLN A 37 13.20 9.97 -3.59
N VAL A 38 13.16 10.30 -4.88
CA VAL A 38 13.74 11.55 -5.40
C VAL A 38 12.99 12.77 -4.86
N ALA A 39 11.66 12.71 -4.73
CA ALA A 39 10.86 13.79 -4.15
C ALA A 39 11.11 13.98 -2.65
N GLU A 40 11.48 12.91 -1.94
CA GLU A 40 11.76 12.92 -0.50
C GLU A 40 13.18 13.43 -0.16
N ASN A 41 14.07 13.53 -1.16
CA ASN A 41 15.40 14.12 -0.95
C ASN A 41 15.28 15.57 -0.47
N GLU A 42 15.96 15.93 0.63
CA GLU A 42 15.89 17.27 1.26
C GLU A 42 16.12 18.42 0.27
N THR A 43 17.04 18.23 -0.69
CA THR A 43 17.33 19.21 -1.73
C THR A 43 16.11 19.43 -2.62
N MET A 44 15.49 18.34 -3.06
CA MET A 44 14.32 18.37 -3.94
C MET A 44 13.06 18.86 -3.21
N HIS A 45 12.87 18.46 -1.95
CA HIS A 45 11.76 18.89 -1.11
C HIS A 45 11.81 20.40 -0.82
N SER A 46 13.01 20.97 -0.62
CA SER A 46 13.22 22.42 -0.48
C SER A 46 12.96 23.16 -1.79
N LEU A 47 13.36 22.58 -2.91
CA LEU A 47 13.12 23.08 -4.28
C LEU A 47 11.64 23.07 -4.67
N VAL A 48 10.89 22.02 -4.29
CA VAL A 48 9.44 21.88 -4.53
C VAL A 48 8.62 22.85 -3.68
N ASN A 49 9.09 23.18 -2.47
CA ASN A 49 8.48 24.21 -1.62
C ASN A 49 8.99 25.63 -1.91
N GLY A 50 9.99 25.77 -2.79
CA GLY A 50 10.52 27.05 -3.25
C GLY A 50 9.72 27.65 -4.41
N SER A 51 9.91 28.94 -4.67
CA SER A 51 9.32 29.64 -5.82
C SER A 51 10.06 29.36 -7.14
N VAL A 52 10.38 28.10 -7.42
CA VAL A 52 11.04 27.70 -8.67
C VAL A 52 9.98 27.43 -9.74
N ALA A 53 10.27 27.80 -10.98
CA ALA A 53 9.37 27.57 -12.09
C ALA A 53 9.09 26.06 -12.24
N ALA A 54 7.81 25.69 -12.30
CA ALA A 54 7.34 24.32 -12.45
C ALA A 54 8.06 23.56 -13.59
N GLU A 55 8.41 24.27 -14.67
CA GLU A 55 9.07 23.69 -15.84
C GLU A 55 10.57 23.41 -15.64
N GLU A 56 11.27 24.21 -14.82
CA GLU A 56 12.65 23.89 -14.41
C GLU A 56 12.68 22.73 -13.43
N LEU A 57 11.73 22.67 -12.50
CA LEU A 57 11.58 21.52 -11.61
C LEU A 57 11.28 20.24 -12.38
N ALA A 58 10.36 20.29 -13.35
CA ALA A 58 10.06 19.15 -14.22
C ALA A 58 11.30 18.67 -14.97
N LYS A 59 12.10 19.57 -15.52
CA LYS A 59 13.34 19.23 -16.24
C LYS A 59 14.42 18.64 -15.34
N LEU A 60 14.58 19.18 -14.12
CA LEU A 60 15.48 18.60 -13.12
C LEU A 60 15.02 17.21 -12.71
N PHE A 61 13.72 17.04 -12.44
CA PHE A 61 13.14 15.75 -12.06
C PHE A 61 13.26 14.71 -13.17
N VAL A 62 12.95 15.09 -14.41
CA VAL A 62 13.11 14.23 -15.59
C VAL A 62 14.59 13.98 -15.90
N GLY A 63 15.48 14.93 -15.63
CA GLY A 63 16.93 14.73 -15.78
C GLY A 63 17.51 13.73 -14.77
N VAL A 64 17.01 13.74 -13.52
CA VAL A 64 17.41 12.82 -12.46
C VAL A 64 16.75 11.45 -12.62
N CYS A 65 15.48 11.41 -13.04
CA CYS A 65 14.74 10.16 -13.24
C CYS A 65 14.86 9.59 -14.66
N GLY A 66 15.49 10.29 -15.59
CA GLY A 66 15.43 10.01 -17.03
C GLY A 66 15.99 8.65 -17.45
N GLU A 67 16.88 8.05 -16.66
CA GLU A 67 17.42 6.71 -16.93
C GLU A 67 16.50 5.57 -16.50
N GLN A 68 15.51 5.83 -15.64
CA GLN A 68 14.58 4.80 -15.14
C GLN A 68 13.13 5.04 -15.52
N LEU A 69 12.79 6.24 -16.02
CA LEU A 69 11.42 6.63 -16.32
C LEU A 69 11.10 6.50 -17.82
N ASN A 70 10.12 5.67 -18.16
CA ASN A 70 9.55 5.60 -19.51
C ASN A 70 8.89 6.93 -19.93
N GLU A 71 8.70 7.17 -21.23
CA GLU A 71 8.06 8.40 -21.78
C GLU A 71 6.73 8.74 -21.06
N HIS A 72 5.94 7.73 -20.72
CA HIS A 72 4.67 7.92 -20.01
C HIS A 72 4.84 8.35 -18.55
N GLY A 73 5.87 7.85 -17.86
CA GLY A 73 6.21 8.30 -16.51
C GLY A 73 6.75 9.73 -16.55
N GLN A 74 7.53 10.09 -17.56
CA GLN A 74 8.02 11.47 -17.75
C GLN A 74 6.85 12.45 -17.99
N ASN A 75 5.86 12.04 -18.78
CA ASN A 75 4.64 12.81 -18.98
C ASN A 75 3.84 12.98 -17.68
N LEU A 76 3.71 11.94 -16.86
CA LEU A 76 3.05 12.04 -15.56
C LEU A 76 3.78 13.04 -14.65
N ILE A 77 5.11 12.95 -14.54
CA ILE A 77 5.93 13.87 -13.74
C ILE A 77 5.80 15.31 -14.26
N ARG A 78 5.80 15.52 -15.57
CA ARG A 78 5.62 16.85 -16.17
C ARG A 78 4.26 17.45 -15.80
N VAL A 79 3.18 16.67 -15.91
CA VAL A 79 1.83 17.14 -15.53
C VAL A 79 1.74 17.43 -14.04
N MET A 80 2.36 16.61 -13.18
CA MET A 80 2.38 16.85 -11.73
C MET A 80 3.22 18.08 -11.36
N ALA A 81 4.34 18.31 -12.06
CA ALA A 81 5.18 19.48 -11.89
C ALA A 81 4.49 20.77 -12.34
N GLU A 82 3.84 20.77 -13.51
CA GLU A 82 3.04 21.91 -14.02
C GLU A 82 1.93 22.33 -13.05
N ASN A 83 1.33 21.35 -12.36
CA ASN A 83 0.31 21.61 -11.35
C ASN A 83 0.88 21.95 -9.94
N GLY A 84 2.21 21.97 -9.77
CA GLY A 84 2.87 22.22 -8.48
C GLY A 84 2.61 21.13 -7.44
N ARG A 85 2.31 19.89 -7.86
CA ARG A 85 1.85 18.77 -7.01
C ARG A 85 2.93 17.72 -6.77
N LEU A 86 4.21 18.05 -6.97
CA LEU A 86 5.33 17.13 -6.77
C LEU A 86 5.42 16.61 -5.33
N GLY A 87 5.01 17.40 -4.33
CA GLY A 87 4.94 16.95 -2.92
C GLY A 87 3.89 15.87 -2.65
N VAL A 88 3.00 15.57 -3.61
CA VAL A 88 1.96 14.54 -3.49
C VAL A 88 2.42 13.19 -4.03
N LEU A 89 3.60 13.11 -4.65
CA LEU A 89 4.16 11.87 -5.21
C LEU A 89 4.11 10.68 -4.23
N PRO A 90 4.52 10.79 -2.95
CA PRO A 90 4.44 9.67 -2.01
C PRO A 90 3.00 9.17 -1.79
N ALA A 91 2.03 10.08 -1.77
CA ALA A 91 0.62 9.73 -1.64
C ALA A 91 0.07 9.07 -2.91
N VAL A 92 0.57 9.46 -4.09
CA VAL A 92 0.23 8.80 -5.37
C VAL A 92 0.74 7.36 -5.38
N VAL A 93 1.97 7.12 -4.90
CA VAL A 93 2.52 5.76 -4.78
C VAL A 93 1.69 4.91 -3.84
N ALA A 94 1.33 5.43 -2.66
CA ALA A 94 0.51 4.72 -1.69
C ALA A 94 -0.88 4.32 -2.26
N GLU A 95 -1.56 5.23 -2.95
CA GLU A 95 -2.84 4.93 -3.62
C GLU A 95 -2.64 3.95 -4.80
N PHE A 96 -1.54 4.03 -5.56
CA PHE A 96 -1.24 3.09 -6.64
C PHE A 96 -1.02 1.67 -6.11
N VAL A 97 -0.30 1.52 -4.99
CA VAL A 97 -0.12 0.23 -4.30
C VAL A 97 -1.46 -0.32 -3.83
N ALA A 98 -2.33 0.52 -3.27
CA ALA A 98 -3.67 0.12 -2.85
C ALA A 98 -4.54 -0.34 -4.03
N LEU A 99 -4.50 0.39 -5.16
CA LEU A 99 -5.21 0.02 -6.39
C LEU A 99 -4.69 -1.29 -6.99
N LYS A 100 -3.37 -1.51 -6.97
CA LYS A 100 -2.75 -2.78 -7.37
C LYS A 100 -3.25 -3.93 -6.49
N ALA A 101 -3.26 -3.74 -5.18
CA ALA A 101 -3.77 -4.76 -4.25
C ALA A 101 -5.24 -5.10 -4.52
N GLU A 102 -6.08 -4.11 -4.84
CA GLU A 102 -7.49 -4.36 -5.19
C GLU A 102 -7.63 -5.11 -6.53
N LEU A 103 -6.81 -4.78 -7.53
CA LEU A 103 -6.81 -5.47 -8.83
C LEU A 103 -6.30 -6.90 -8.74
N ASP A 104 -5.20 -7.13 -8.02
CA ASP A 104 -4.68 -8.47 -7.74
C ASP A 104 -5.62 -9.28 -6.85
N LYS A 105 -6.70 -8.64 -6.36
CA LYS A 105 -7.62 -9.18 -5.36
C LYS A 105 -6.83 -9.75 -4.18
N GLU A 106 -5.76 -9.08 -3.81
CA GLU A 106 -4.91 -9.46 -2.69
C GLU A 106 -5.48 -8.85 -1.41
N VAL A 107 -6.15 -9.67 -0.61
CA VAL A 107 -6.54 -9.29 0.75
C VAL A 107 -5.35 -9.54 1.65
N GLN A 108 -4.82 -8.48 2.27
CA GLN A 108 -3.87 -8.66 3.36
C GLN A 108 -4.61 -9.16 4.60
N ALA A 109 -4.21 -10.33 5.09
CA ALA A 109 -4.71 -10.89 6.33
C ALA A 109 -3.58 -10.95 7.36
N ASP A 110 -3.69 -10.13 8.40
CA ASP A 110 -2.80 -10.18 9.55
C ASP A 110 -3.21 -11.34 10.46
N VAL A 111 -2.33 -12.31 10.60
CA VAL A 111 -2.49 -13.45 11.49
C VAL A 111 -1.60 -13.22 12.69
N ILE A 112 -2.20 -12.88 13.83
CA ILE A 112 -1.51 -12.70 15.10
C ILE A 112 -1.62 -14.01 15.88
N SER A 113 -0.49 -14.66 16.14
CA SER A 113 -0.42 -15.93 16.84
C SER A 113 0.47 -15.83 18.08
N ALA A 114 0.12 -16.62 19.09
CA ALA A 114 0.92 -16.80 20.32
C ALA A 114 2.32 -17.38 20.05
N ILE A 115 2.42 -18.24 19.03
CA ILE A 115 3.61 -19.02 18.67
C ILE A 115 3.81 -18.89 17.16
N GLU A 116 5.04 -18.95 16.68
CA GLU A 116 5.32 -19.02 15.26
C GLU A 116 4.54 -20.17 14.61
N LEU A 117 3.69 -19.84 13.64
CA LEU A 117 2.93 -20.86 12.92
C LEU A 117 3.87 -21.68 12.04
N THR A 118 3.65 -22.99 12.04
CA THR A 118 4.30 -23.90 11.07
C THR A 118 3.77 -23.64 9.66
N ASP A 119 4.59 -23.91 8.64
CA ASP A 119 4.21 -23.66 7.23
C ASP A 119 2.95 -24.41 6.80
N GLN A 120 2.70 -25.60 7.36
CA GLN A 120 1.46 -26.35 7.15
C GLN A 120 0.22 -25.62 7.70
N GLN A 121 0.34 -24.97 8.86
CA GLN A 121 -0.76 -24.19 9.46
C GLN A 121 -1.01 -22.91 8.66
N LYS A 122 0.05 -22.24 8.21
CA LYS A 122 -0.05 -21.07 7.32
C LYS A 122 -0.77 -21.43 6.02
N ALA A 123 -0.40 -22.54 5.38
CA ALA A 123 -1.04 -23.00 4.15
C ALA A 123 -2.51 -23.34 4.33
N ASN A 124 -2.88 -24.01 5.45
CA ASN A 124 -4.29 -24.32 5.74
C ASN A 124 -5.12 -23.07 6.02
N ILE A 125 -4.56 -22.09 6.75
CA ILE A 125 -5.20 -20.81 7.02
C ILE A 125 -5.36 -20.01 5.71
N GLN A 126 -4.32 -20.01 4.86
CA GLN A 126 -4.38 -19.38 3.55
C GLN A 126 -5.50 -19.98 2.70
N ALA A 127 -5.54 -21.31 2.56
CA ALA A 127 -6.56 -21.99 1.76
C ALA A 127 -7.98 -21.73 2.31
N SER A 128 -8.15 -21.71 3.64
CA SER A 128 -9.44 -21.43 4.27
C SER A 128 -9.90 -19.98 4.07
N LEU A 129 -8.96 -19.02 4.15
CA LEU A 129 -9.23 -17.61 3.89
C LEU A 129 -9.49 -17.35 2.41
N GLU A 130 -8.71 -17.95 1.50
CA GLU A 130 -8.91 -17.86 0.05
C GLU A 130 -10.28 -18.43 -0.36
N GLN A 131 -10.71 -19.56 0.23
CA GLN A 131 -12.06 -20.11 0.01
C GLN A 131 -13.16 -19.16 0.49
N ARG A 132 -12.96 -18.53 1.65
CA ARG A 132 -13.99 -17.70 2.28
C ARG A 132 -14.09 -16.30 1.68
N LEU A 133 -12.97 -15.74 1.21
CA LEU A 133 -12.88 -14.41 0.61
C LEU A 133 -12.93 -14.45 -0.92
N ALA A 134 -12.78 -15.62 -1.57
CA ALA A 134 -12.70 -15.80 -3.02
C ALA A 134 -11.65 -14.87 -3.70
N ARG A 135 -10.60 -14.54 -2.95
CA ARG A 135 -9.56 -13.56 -3.26
C ARG A 135 -8.21 -14.16 -2.82
N LYS A 136 -7.10 -13.78 -3.47
CA LYS A 136 -5.77 -14.20 -3.02
C LYS A 136 -5.48 -13.55 -1.68
N VAL A 137 -4.96 -14.29 -0.72
CA VAL A 137 -4.73 -13.77 0.64
C VAL A 137 -3.24 -13.74 0.94
N LYS A 138 -2.70 -12.53 1.09
CA LYS A 138 -1.32 -12.36 1.54
C LYS A 138 -1.31 -12.38 3.06
N LEU A 139 -0.82 -13.48 3.63
CA LEU A 139 -0.74 -13.67 5.07
C LEU A 139 0.45 -12.91 5.64
N ASN A 140 0.15 -11.89 6.45
CA ASN A 140 1.16 -11.22 7.25
C ASN A 140 1.14 -11.87 8.65
N CYS A 141 2.16 -12.67 8.96
CA CYS A 141 2.19 -13.40 10.23
C CYS A 141 2.92 -12.55 11.28
N SER A 142 2.24 -12.20 12.35
CA SER A 142 2.82 -11.51 13.50
C SER A 142 2.74 -12.40 14.74
N THR A 143 3.77 -12.39 15.57
CA THR A 143 3.84 -13.21 16.79
C THR A 143 3.66 -12.30 18.00
N ASP A 144 2.62 -12.52 18.78
CA ASP A 144 2.35 -11.78 20.02
C ASP A 144 2.17 -12.76 21.18
N ALA A 145 3.19 -12.85 22.04
CA ALA A 145 3.20 -13.72 23.21
C ALA A 145 2.17 -13.31 24.29
N SER A 146 1.54 -12.13 24.16
CA SER A 146 0.44 -11.69 25.03
C SER A 146 -0.84 -12.49 24.79
N LEU A 147 -0.97 -13.08 23.61
CA LEU A 147 -1.98 -14.10 23.32
C LEU A 147 -1.49 -15.40 23.97
N MET A 148 -1.90 -15.69 25.20
CA MET A 148 -1.45 -16.91 25.90
C MET A 148 -1.66 -18.19 25.06
N ALA A 149 -2.74 -18.23 24.25
CA ALA A 149 -3.02 -19.27 23.26
C ALA A 149 -4.08 -18.82 22.23
N GLY A 150 -3.98 -19.38 21.03
CA GLY A 150 -4.93 -19.20 19.92
C GLY A 150 -4.42 -18.25 18.83
N VAL A 151 -5.28 -17.97 17.85
CA VAL A 151 -4.96 -17.14 16.69
C VAL A 151 -6.01 -16.03 16.53
N LEU A 152 -5.55 -14.82 16.27
CA LEU A 152 -6.37 -13.68 15.89
C LEU A 152 -6.09 -13.36 14.43
N ILE A 153 -7.08 -13.55 13.56
CA ILE A 153 -6.95 -13.28 12.13
C ILE A 153 -7.71 -11.99 11.84
N LYS A 154 -7.03 -10.98 11.31
CA LYS A 154 -7.63 -9.73 10.83
C LYS A 154 -7.45 -9.64 9.32
N ALA A 155 -8.53 -9.67 8.57
CA ALA A 155 -8.52 -9.50 7.11
C ALA A 155 -9.36 -8.28 6.74
N GLY A 156 -8.71 -7.12 6.61
CA GLY A 156 -9.40 -5.83 6.49
C GLY A 156 -10.34 -5.58 7.68
N ASP A 157 -11.64 -5.46 7.42
CA ASP A 157 -12.67 -5.28 8.45
C ASP A 157 -13.13 -6.59 9.13
N LEU A 158 -12.71 -7.75 8.61
CA LEU A 158 -13.11 -9.04 9.18
C LEU A 158 -12.12 -9.47 10.27
N VAL A 159 -12.55 -9.39 11.53
CA VAL A 159 -11.79 -9.91 12.67
C VAL A 159 -12.34 -11.27 13.08
N ILE A 160 -11.52 -12.31 12.93
CA ILE A 160 -11.78 -13.66 13.44
C ILE A 160 -10.93 -13.87 14.68
N ASP A 161 -11.57 -13.77 15.84
CA ASP A 161 -10.92 -14.02 17.12
C ASP A 161 -11.09 -15.48 17.55
N GLY A 162 -10.01 -16.24 17.41
CA GLY A 162 -9.85 -17.62 17.90
C GLY A 162 -8.99 -17.70 19.16
N THR A 163 -8.78 -16.60 19.88
CA THR A 163 -7.90 -16.55 21.06
C THR A 163 -8.61 -17.10 22.30
N VAL A 164 -7.84 -17.73 23.18
CA VAL A 164 -8.36 -18.23 24.47
C VAL A 164 -8.80 -17.06 25.36
N ARG A 165 -8.09 -15.93 25.26
CA ARG A 165 -8.45 -14.67 25.94
C ARG A 165 -9.84 -14.19 25.53
N GLY A 166 -10.12 -14.10 24.22
CA GLY A 166 -11.43 -13.69 23.73
C GLY A 166 -12.57 -14.62 24.15
N LYS A 167 -12.30 -15.93 24.28
CA LYS A 167 -13.28 -16.89 24.84
C LYS A 167 -13.55 -16.67 26.32
N LEU A 168 -12.51 -16.43 27.12
CA LEU A 168 -12.64 -16.14 28.55
C LEU A 168 -13.38 -14.82 28.80
N ASP A 169 -13.06 -13.77 28.03
CA ASP A 169 -13.75 -12.49 28.13
C ASP A 169 -15.25 -12.63 27.79
N ARG A 170 -15.61 -13.37 26.73
CA ARG A 170 -17.02 -13.66 26.41
C ARG A 170 -17.74 -14.46 27.50
N MET A 171 -17.04 -15.38 28.17
CA MET A 171 -17.62 -16.14 29.28
C MET A 171 -17.81 -15.27 30.52
N ALA A 172 -16.86 -14.37 30.82
CA ALA A 172 -16.97 -13.43 31.92
C ALA A 172 -18.12 -12.43 31.70
N ASP A 173 -18.26 -11.90 30.48
CA ASP A 173 -19.33 -10.98 30.11
C ASP A 173 -20.72 -11.64 30.22
N ALA A 174 -20.83 -12.89 29.76
CA ALA A 174 -22.06 -13.69 29.87
C ALA A 174 -22.42 -14.09 31.32
N LEU A 175 -21.47 -14.04 32.27
CA LEU A 175 -21.70 -14.29 33.69
C LEU A 175 -21.99 -13.00 34.48
N GLN A 176 -21.70 -11.83 33.91
CA GLN A 176 -21.99 -10.52 34.51
C GLN A 176 -23.31 -9.89 34.04
N SER A 177 -23.95 -10.45 33.00
CA SER A 177 -25.33 -10.15 32.60
C SER A 177 -26.33 -11.11 33.24
#